data_AF-A0A525ICR4-F1
#
_entry.id   AF-A0A525ICR4-F1
#
_cell.length_a   1.000
_cell.length_b   1.000
_cell.length_c   1.000
_cell.angle_alpha   90.00
_cell.angle_beta   90.00
_cell.angle_gamma   90.00
#
_symmetry.space_group_name_H-M   'P 1'
#
loop_
_entity.id
_entity.type
_entity.pdbx_description
1 polymer ?
#
loop_
_entity_poly.entity_id
_entity_poly.type
_entity_poly.pdbx_seq_one_letter_code
_entity_poly.pdbx_strand_id
1 'polypeptide(L)'
;NKFYVLDLNPQKSFIGWAVAKGLTVFVVSWVNPDERHAGKGFESYLREGVFAALDAIEKATGEHEVSAIGYCVGGTLLSIALGYLAAEGDQRITSATLLATQIDFSDAGDLKVFVDAEQLKALERRMEETGGFLSGAHMANAFNMLRPDELIWSFFVNNYLKGKEPMPFDLLVWNADSTRMPAANHRFYLRHCYLQNDLAKGRLEIGGHRIDLTAVTAPIYELATREDHIAPARSVFTGAKLFGGDVRFVLAGSGHIAGVINPPGKPKYQYWTGAAPKGAFDDWFAASRETAGSWWPDWLDWVTRQAPAKVVARQPGGGVLAPLADAPGDYVRVRA
;
A
#
# COMPACT_ATOMS: atom_id res chain seq x y z
N ASN A 1 2.36 -5.52 8.09
CA ASN A 1 3.81 -5.17 8.11
C ASN A 1 3.97 -3.68 8.37
N LYS A 2 5.14 -3.28 8.88
CA LYS A 2 5.42 -1.90 9.30
C LYS A 2 5.81 -1.01 8.12
N PHE A 3 5.66 0.30 8.30
CA PHE A 3 5.85 1.32 7.24
C PHE A 3 7.28 1.37 6.68
N TYR A 4 8.28 0.95 7.46
CA TYR A 4 9.70 1.14 7.14
C TYR A 4 10.21 0.31 5.95
N VAL A 5 9.36 -0.48 5.27
CA VAL A 5 9.69 -0.98 3.91
C VAL A 5 9.95 0.15 2.92
N LEU A 6 9.31 1.31 3.12
CA LEU A 6 9.55 2.52 2.33
C LEU A 6 10.76 3.34 2.84
N ASP A 7 11.39 2.92 3.94
CA ASP A 7 12.50 3.61 4.62
C ASP A 7 13.49 2.63 5.26
N LEU A 8 13.93 1.62 4.49
CA LEU A 8 14.72 0.49 5.02
C LEU A 8 16.12 0.91 5.50
N ASN A 9 16.85 1.60 4.65
CA ASN A 9 18.18 2.14 4.90
C ASN A 9 18.40 3.35 3.99
N PRO A 10 19.45 4.16 4.22
CA PRO A 10 19.67 5.38 3.43
C PRO A 10 19.74 5.17 1.91
N GLN A 11 20.20 3.99 1.46
CA GLN A 11 20.32 3.68 0.03
C GLN A 11 19.02 3.12 -0.58
N LYS A 12 18.09 2.62 0.24
CA LYS A 12 16.81 2.01 -0.17
C LYS A 12 15.59 2.70 0.42
N SER A 13 15.73 3.95 0.81
CA SER A 13 14.64 4.75 1.37
C SER A 13 13.94 5.54 0.27
N PHE A 14 12.70 5.16 -0.02
CA PHE A 14 11.82 5.96 -0.87
C PHE A 14 11.44 7.26 -0.16
N ILE A 15 11.16 7.19 1.15
CA ILE A 15 10.81 8.36 1.98
C ILE A 15 11.96 9.37 1.99
N GLY A 16 13.17 8.91 2.32
CA GLY A 16 14.37 9.75 2.34
C GLY A 16 14.70 10.32 0.95
N TRP A 17 14.49 9.55 -0.11
CA TRP A 17 14.63 10.05 -1.48
C TRP A 17 13.61 11.13 -1.82
N ALA A 18 12.33 10.93 -1.49
CA ALA A 18 11.25 11.90 -1.72
C ALA A 18 11.50 13.22 -0.96
N VAL A 19 11.94 13.14 0.31
CA VAL A 19 12.35 14.31 1.10
C VAL A 19 13.53 15.03 0.43
N ALA A 20 14.55 14.29 -0.01
CA ALA A 20 15.70 14.86 -0.72
C ALA A 20 15.33 15.51 -2.07
N LYS A 21 14.18 15.17 -2.64
CA LYS A 21 13.60 15.80 -3.84
C LYS A 21 12.74 17.02 -3.54
N GLY A 22 12.62 17.41 -2.28
CA GLY A 22 11.94 18.63 -1.85
C GLY A 22 10.48 18.44 -1.46
N LEU A 23 10.01 17.20 -1.33
CA LEU A 23 8.66 16.91 -0.83
C LEU A 23 8.62 16.98 0.70
N THR A 24 7.58 17.62 1.26
CA THR A 24 7.24 17.44 2.67
C THR A 24 6.51 16.09 2.81
N VAL A 25 7.09 15.15 3.54
CA VAL A 25 6.54 13.80 3.67
C VAL A 25 6.01 13.57 5.08
N PHE A 26 4.74 13.20 5.19
CA PHE A 26 4.12 12.67 6.41
C PHE A 26 3.90 11.16 6.23
N VAL A 27 4.05 10.39 7.32
CA VAL A 27 3.94 8.93 7.29
C VAL A 27 3.04 8.45 8.42
N VAL A 28 2.04 7.63 8.08
CA VAL A 28 1.22 6.95 9.08
C VAL A 28 1.97 5.73 9.60
N SER A 29 2.42 5.80 10.86
CA SER A 29 2.96 4.65 11.58
C SER A 29 1.84 3.96 12.35
N TRP A 30 1.30 2.88 11.80
CA TRP A 30 0.22 2.11 12.41
C TRP A 30 0.61 1.51 13.76
N VAL A 31 -0.32 1.54 14.72
CA VAL A 31 -0.19 0.82 15.99
C VAL A 31 -0.15 -0.70 15.74
N ASN A 32 0.69 -1.43 16.48
CA ASN A 32 0.60 -2.88 16.53
C ASN A 32 -0.52 -3.26 17.51
N PRO A 33 -1.67 -3.79 17.03
CA PRO A 33 -2.86 -3.89 17.86
C PRO A 33 -2.67 -4.88 19.00
N ASP A 34 -3.45 -4.66 20.06
CA ASP A 34 -3.66 -5.57 21.19
C ASP A 34 -5.16 -5.73 21.44
N GLU A 35 -5.56 -6.40 22.52
CA GLU A 35 -6.96 -6.67 22.89
C GLU A 35 -7.85 -5.42 22.87
N ARG A 36 -7.30 -4.25 23.21
CA ARG A 36 -8.05 -2.97 23.22
C ARG A 36 -8.49 -2.55 21.82
N HIS A 37 -7.85 -3.08 20.79
CA HIS A 37 -8.07 -2.74 19.39
C HIS A 37 -8.90 -3.79 18.65
N ALA A 38 -9.30 -4.89 19.28
CA ALA A 38 -9.98 -6.01 18.63
C ALA A 38 -11.18 -5.60 17.75
N GLY A 39 -11.96 -4.64 18.23
CA GLY A 39 -13.14 -4.10 17.54
C GLY A 39 -12.86 -3.06 16.44
N LYS A 40 -11.60 -2.66 16.23
CA LYS A 40 -11.24 -1.65 15.21
C LYS A 40 -11.30 -2.27 13.82
N GLY A 41 -12.35 -1.95 13.06
CA GLY A 41 -12.54 -2.36 11.67
C GLY A 41 -12.04 -1.33 10.66
N PHE A 42 -12.28 -1.55 9.37
CA PHE A 42 -11.86 -0.64 8.30
C PHE A 42 -12.33 0.80 8.53
N GLU A 43 -13.55 1.00 9.05
CA GLU A 43 -14.07 2.35 9.33
C GLU A 43 -13.23 3.06 10.39
N SER A 44 -12.78 2.35 11.43
CA SER A 44 -11.86 2.91 12.43
C SER A 44 -10.52 3.30 11.80
N TYR A 45 -9.98 2.49 10.89
CA TYR A 45 -8.73 2.82 10.19
C TYR A 45 -8.88 4.02 9.25
N LEU A 46 -10.06 4.21 8.64
CA LEU A 46 -10.37 5.41 7.86
C LEU A 46 -10.42 6.64 8.76
N ARG A 47 -11.27 6.63 9.79
CA ARG A 47 -11.52 7.80 10.65
C ARG A 47 -10.33 8.16 11.53
N GLU A 48 -9.78 7.17 12.24
CA GLU A 48 -8.72 7.38 13.24
C GLU A 48 -7.31 7.25 12.63
N GLY A 49 -7.20 6.76 11.40
CA GLY A 49 -5.94 6.68 10.65
C GLY A 49 -5.86 7.76 9.58
N VAL A 50 -6.55 7.55 8.46
CA VAL A 50 -6.43 8.43 7.28
C VAL A 50 -6.93 9.84 7.58
N PHE A 51 -8.17 10.00 8.06
CA PHE A 51 -8.75 11.33 8.27
C PHE A 51 -8.06 12.08 9.43
N ALA A 52 -7.76 11.39 10.53
CA ALA A 52 -6.97 11.98 11.61
C ALA A 52 -5.57 12.45 11.15
N ALA A 53 -4.93 11.72 10.22
CA ALA A 53 -3.67 12.15 9.65
C ALA A 53 -3.83 13.40 8.77
N LEU A 54 -4.89 13.48 7.95
CA LEU A 54 -5.19 14.68 7.14
C LEU A 54 -5.41 15.91 8.04
N ASP A 55 -6.22 15.78 9.08
CA ASP A 55 -6.50 16.86 10.04
C ASP A 55 -5.20 17.32 10.75
N ALA A 56 -4.33 16.37 11.11
CA ALA A 56 -3.04 16.67 11.73
C ALA A 56 -2.06 17.36 10.75
N ILE A 57 -2.07 16.97 9.47
CA ILE A 57 -1.27 17.60 8.43
C ILE A 57 -1.72 19.05 8.23
N GLU A 58 -3.02 19.29 8.06
CA GLU A 58 -3.57 20.64 7.89
C GLU A 58 -3.22 21.52 9.10
N LYS A 59 -3.36 20.98 10.32
CA LYS A 59 -2.96 21.70 11.54
C LYS A 59 -1.45 21.99 11.62
N ALA A 60 -0.61 21.10 11.09
CA ALA A 60 0.84 21.26 11.12
C ALA A 60 1.34 22.25 10.06
N THR A 61 0.73 22.26 8.88
CA THR A 61 1.25 22.95 7.69
C THR A 61 0.42 24.16 7.26
N GLY A 62 -0.85 24.21 7.65
CA GLY A 62 -1.86 25.14 7.11
C GLY A 62 -2.42 24.73 5.74
N GLU A 63 -1.95 23.62 5.17
CA GLU A 63 -2.39 23.13 3.85
C GLU A 63 -3.57 22.17 4.02
N HIS A 64 -4.72 22.51 3.44
CA HIS A 64 -5.89 21.63 3.43
C HIS A 64 -5.74 20.47 2.44
N GLU A 65 -5.04 20.70 1.33
CA GLU A 65 -4.91 19.75 0.22
C GLU A 65 -3.60 18.97 0.28
N VAL A 66 -3.66 17.66 0.03
CA VAL A 66 -2.49 16.78 0.01
C VAL A 66 -2.47 15.82 -1.18
N SER A 67 -1.26 15.42 -1.58
CA SER A 67 -1.05 14.18 -2.35
C SER A 67 -0.91 13.01 -1.37
N ALA A 68 -1.65 11.93 -1.59
CA ALA A 68 -1.61 10.74 -0.73
C ALA A 68 -0.91 9.55 -1.41
N ILE A 69 -0.24 8.70 -0.63
CA ILE A 69 0.34 7.45 -1.11
C ILE A 69 -0.20 6.30 -0.26
N GLY A 70 -0.72 5.26 -0.92
CA GLY A 70 -1.10 4.00 -0.30
C GLY A 70 -0.27 2.85 -0.89
N TYR A 71 0.21 1.95 -0.03
CA TYR A 71 0.96 0.76 -0.45
C TYR A 71 0.25 -0.51 0.01
N CYS A 72 0.05 -1.46 -0.91
CA CYS A 72 -0.60 -2.75 -0.64
C CYS A 72 -2.01 -2.52 -0.03
N VAL A 73 -2.33 -3.16 1.11
CA VAL A 73 -3.60 -2.94 1.82
C VAL A 73 -3.82 -1.47 2.23
N GLY A 74 -2.75 -0.70 2.44
CA GLY A 74 -2.85 0.74 2.69
C GLY A 74 -3.37 1.50 1.46
N GLY A 75 -3.08 1.01 0.26
CA GLY A 75 -3.69 1.51 -0.97
C GLY A 75 -5.16 1.13 -1.08
N THR A 76 -5.56 -0.09 -0.71
CA THR A 76 -6.98 -0.47 -0.68
C THR A 76 -7.76 0.42 0.29
N LEU A 77 -7.19 0.69 1.48
CA LEU A 77 -7.75 1.64 2.44
C LEU A 77 -7.83 3.06 1.87
N LEU A 78 -6.79 3.54 1.19
CA LEU A 78 -6.79 4.85 0.55
C LEU A 78 -7.84 4.94 -0.57
N SER A 79 -8.03 3.91 -1.40
CA SER A 79 -9.07 3.87 -2.43
C SER A 79 -10.46 3.95 -1.83
N ILE A 80 -10.70 3.25 -0.71
CA ILE A 80 -11.95 3.36 0.05
C ILE A 80 -12.12 4.77 0.62
N ALA A 81 -11.05 5.36 1.18
CA ALA A 81 -11.06 6.73 1.69
C ALA A 81 -11.40 7.74 0.59
N LEU A 82 -10.82 7.62 -0.60
CA LEU A 82 -11.12 8.48 -1.75
C LEU A 82 -12.60 8.41 -2.15
N GLY A 83 -13.16 7.20 -2.25
CA GLY A 83 -14.58 7.04 -2.55
C GLY A 83 -15.50 7.57 -1.44
N TYR A 84 -15.09 7.44 -0.17
CA TYR A 84 -15.81 8.03 0.96
C TYR A 84 -15.79 9.56 0.90
N LEU A 85 -14.61 10.16 0.71
CA LEU A 85 -14.45 11.61 0.59
C LEU A 85 -15.22 12.17 -0.60
N ALA A 86 -15.22 11.48 -1.74
CA ALA A 86 -16.03 11.84 -2.90
C ALA A 86 -17.54 11.85 -2.59
N ALA A 87 -18.03 10.88 -1.80
CA ALA A 87 -19.43 10.83 -1.38
C ALA A 87 -19.80 11.98 -0.41
N GLU A 88 -18.84 12.44 0.39
CA GLU A 88 -18.99 13.59 1.30
C GLU A 88 -18.76 14.95 0.61
N GLY A 89 -18.31 14.96 -0.65
CA GLY A 89 -17.92 16.18 -1.36
C GLY A 89 -16.62 16.80 -0.85
N ASP A 90 -15.80 16.03 -0.14
CA ASP A 90 -14.52 16.44 0.43
C ASP A 90 -13.38 16.16 -0.57
N GLN A 91 -12.61 17.20 -0.91
CA GLN A 91 -11.58 17.15 -1.95
C GLN A 91 -10.15 17.33 -1.41
N ARG A 92 -9.94 17.13 -0.09
CA ARG A 92 -8.64 17.35 0.54
C ARG A 92 -7.51 16.42 0.05
N ILE A 93 -7.82 15.32 -0.63
CA ILE A 93 -6.84 14.50 -1.36
C ILE A 93 -6.92 14.83 -2.85
N THR A 94 -6.00 15.66 -3.33
CA THR A 94 -6.03 16.19 -4.71
C THR A 94 -5.36 15.27 -5.72
N SER A 95 -4.56 14.31 -5.25
CA SER A 95 -3.94 13.27 -6.08
C SER A 95 -3.58 12.07 -5.20
N ALA A 96 -3.58 10.87 -5.78
CA ALA A 96 -3.20 9.67 -5.05
C ALA A 96 -2.23 8.79 -5.83
N THR A 97 -1.30 8.17 -5.11
CA THR A 97 -0.40 7.15 -5.63
C THR A 97 -0.71 5.82 -4.95
N LEU A 98 -0.94 4.79 -5.74
CA LEU A 98 -1.26 3.45 -5.29
C LEU A 98 -0.14 2.52 -5.73
N LEU A 99 0.56 1.95 -4.75
CA LEU A 99 1.71 1.07 -4.96
C LEU A 99 1.27 -0.37 -4.71
N ALA A 100 1.46 -1.26 -5.69
CA ALA A 100 1.09 -2.67 -5.64
C ALA A 100 -0.25 -2.94 -4.91
N THR A 101 -1.28 -2.20 -5.32
CA THR A 101 -2.55 -2.11 -4.60
C THR A 101 -3.64 -2.87 -5.33
N GLN A 102 -4.33 -3.75 -4.62
CA GLN A 102 -5.51 -4.42 -5.16
C GLN A 102 -6.78 -3.66 -4.80
N ILE A 103 -7.59 -3.40 -5.82
CA ILE A 103 -8.93 -2.84 -5.71
C ILE A 103 -9.93 -3.86 -6.25
N ASP A 104 -9.59 -4.51 -7.36
CA ASP A 104 -10.27 -5.70 -7.86
C ASP A 104 -9.52 -6.97 -7.46
N PHE A 105 -10.21 -7.85 -6.72
CA PHE A 105 -9.68 -9.12 -6.21
C PHE A 105 -10.15 -10.33 -7.03
N SER A 106 -10.61 -10.12 -8.27
CA SER A 106 -11.06 -11.21 -9.13
C SER A 106 -9.92 -12.15 -9.49
N ASP A 107 -8.71 -11.61 -9.65
CA ASP A 107 -7.45 -12.33 -9.89
C ASP A 107 -6.45 -12.09 -8.74
N ALA A 108 -6.89 -12.35 -7.49
CA ALA A 108 -6.14 -12.01 -6.27
C ALA A 108 -4.92 -12.91 -5.94
N GLY A 109 -4.38 -13.62 -6.94
CA GLY A 109 -3.22 -14.49 -6.81
C GLY A 109 -3.45 -15.68 -5.87
N ASP A 110 -2.35 -16.20 -5.33
CA ASP A 110 -2.33 -17.43 -4.51
C ASP A 110 -3.20 -17.32 -3.25
N LEU A 111 -3.43 -16.10 -2.77
CA LEU A 111 -4.30 -15.80 -1.62
C LEU A 111 -5.74 -16.27 -1.85
N LYS A 112 -6.23 -16.26 -3.09
CA LYS A 112 -7.60 -16.69 -3.41
C LYS A 112 -7.83 -18.17 -3.13
N VAL A 113 -6.78 -19.00 -3.16
CA VAL A 113 -6.85 -20.44 -2.87
C VAL A 113 -7.11 -20.71 -1.38
N PHE A 114 -6.78 -19.76 -0.50
CA PHE A 114 -6.91 -19.88 0.95
C PHE A 114 -8.11 -19.12 1.54
N VAL A 115 -9.03 -18.64 0.70
CA VAL A 115 -10.20 -17.88 1.16
C VAL A 115 -11.47 -18.55 0.63
N ASP A 116 -11.99 -19.51 1.40
CA ASP A 116 -13.37 -20.00 1.25
C ASP A 116 -14.22 -19.63 2.48
N ALA A 117 -15.54 -19.76 2.34
CA ALA A 117 -16.49 -19.34 3.37
C ALA A 117 -16.40 -20.17 4.67
N GLU A 118 -15.95 -21.43 4.59
CA GLU A 118 -15.80 -22.30 5.76
C GLU A 118 -14.51 -22.00 6.51
N GLN A 119 -13.40 -21.78 5.79
CA GLN A 119 -12.12 -21.33 6.33
C GLN A 119 -12.28 -19.95 7.01
N LEU A 120 -13.04 -19.04 6.40
CA LEU A 120 -13.32 -17.74 7.01
C LEU A 120 -14.09 -17.88 8.33
N LYS A 121 -15.09 -18.76 8.42
CA LYS A 121 -15.82 -19.02 9.67
C LYS A 121 -14.93 -19.65 10.74
N ALA A 122 -14.09 -20.61 10.36
CA ALA A 122 -13.15 -21.25 11.28
C ALA A 122 -12.12 -20.24 11.83
N LEU A 123 -11.65 -19.34 10.97
CA LEU A 123 -10.74 -18.26 11.33
C LEU A 123 -11.41 -17.22 12.24
N GLU A 124 -12.63 -16.79 11.92
CA GLU A 124 -13.44 -15.90 12.78
C GLU A 124 -13.54 -16.46 14.20
N ARG A 125 -13.94 -17.74 14.34
CA ARG A 125 -14.03 -18.41 15.63
C ARG A 125 -12.69 -18.45 16.37
N ARG A 126 -11.59 -18.76 15.68
CA ARG A 126 -10.26 -18.81 16.30
C ARG A 126 -9.77 -17.44 16.78
N MET A 127 -10.13 -16.39 16.05
CA MET A 127 -9.81 -15.01 16.44
C MET A 127 -10.60 -14.59 17.68
N GLU A 128 -11.85 -15.02 17.82
CA GLU A 128 -12.63 -14.85 19.05
C GLU A 128 -11.97 -15.56 20.24
N GLU A 129 -11.52 -16.81 20.04
CA GLU A 129 -10.83 -17.61 21.06
C GLU A 129 -9.48 -17.04 21.50
N THR A 130 -8.87 -16.13 20.71
CA THR A 130 -7.55 -15.54 20.97
C THR A 130 -7.60 -14.05 21.34
N GLY A 131 -8.76 -13.57 21.80
CA GLY A 131 -8.91 -12.19 22.30
C GLY A 131 -9.24 -11.15 21.23
N GLY A 132 -9.73 -11.59 20.07
CA GLY A 132 -10.25 -10.72 19.02
C GLY A 132 -9.20 -10.10 18.09
N PHE A 133 -8.03 -10.74 17.93
CA PHE A 133 -7.01 -10.34 16.96
C PHE A 133 -6.27 -11.56 16.39
N LEU A 134 -5.67 -11.41 15.22
CA LEU A 134 -4.86 -12.48 14.62
C LEU A 134 -3.42 -12.33 15.13
N SER A 135 -2.86 -13.40 15.71
CA SER A 135 -1.49 -13.37 16.20
C SER A 135 -0.48 -13.17 15.06
N GLY A 136 0.64 -12.49 15.36
CA GLY A 136 1.69 -12.23 14.38
C GLY A 136 2.25 -13.50 13.75
N ALA A 137 2.34 -14.60 14.52
CA ALA A 137 2.80 -15.91 14.03
C ALA A 137 1.88 -16.51 12.95
N HIS A 138 0.55 -16.37 13.09
CA HIS A 138 -0.38 -16.85 12.05
C HIS A 138 -0.33 -15.99 10.80
N MET A 139 -0.24 -14.67 10.96
CA MET A 139 -0.03 -13.75 9.85
C MET A 139 1.28 -14.07 9.10
N ALA A 140 2.39 -14.24 9.83
CA ALA A 140 3.68 -14.61 9.26
C ALA A 140 3.61 -15.95 8.53
N ASN A 141 2.94 -16.96 9.08
CA ASN A 141 2.78 -18.26 8.42
C ASN A 141 1.95 -18.17 7.13
N ALA A 142 0.83 -17.44 7.13
CA ALA A 142 0.04 -17.22 5.90
C ALA A 142 0.88 -16.50 4.83
N PHE A 143 1.58 -15.41 5.19
CA PHE A 143 2.46 -14.69 4.27
C PHE A 143 3.66 -15.52 3.80
N ASN A 144 4.23 -16.37 4.65
CA ASN A 144 5.34 -17.25 4.28
C ASN A 144 4.89 -18.37 3.33
N MET A 145 3.68 -18.92 3.52
CA MET A 145 3.08 -19.92 2.62
C MET A 145 2.75 -19.35 1.24
N LEU A 146 2.54 -18.04 1.14
CA LEU A 146 2.30 -17.32 -0.12
C LEU A 146 3.58 -16.89 -0.82
N ARG A 147 4.74 -16.98 -0.16
CA ARG A 147 6.04 -16.51 -0.68
C ARG A 147 7.14 -17.59 -0.71
N PRO A 148 6.86 -18.87 -1.06
CA PRO A 148 7.90 -19.90 -1.04
C PRO A 148 9.03 -19.58 -2.05
N ASP A 149 8.70 -19.00 -3.21
CA ASP A 149 9.66 -18.79 -4.30
C ASP A 149 10.59 -17.60 -4.06
N GLU A 150 10.09 -16.46 -3.59
CA GLU A 150 10.89 -15.25 -3.41
C GLU A 150 11.77 -15.29 -2.14
N LEU A 151 11.29 -15.87 -1.04
CA LEU A 151 11.98 -15.82 0.25
C LEU A 151 12.81 -17.08 0.56
N ILE A 152 12.33 -18.25 0.16
CA ILE A 152 12.93 -19.54 0.58
C ILE A 152 13.66 -20.19 -0.61
N TRP A 153 12.99 -20.36 -1.75
CA TRP A 153 13.55 -21.10 -2.88
C TRP A 153 14.60 -20.31 -3.66
N SER A 154 14.37 -19.02 -3.94
CA SER A 154 15.39 -18.16 -4.57
C SER A 154 16.63 -18.01 -3.69
N PHE A 155 16.46 -17.96 -2.36
CA PHE A 155 17.54 -17.95 -1.37
C PHE A 155 18.34 -19.26 -1.42
N PHE A 156 17.66 -20.42 -1.41
CA PHE A 156 18.30 -21.72 -1.47
C PHE A 156 19.04 -21.93 -2.80
N VAL A 157 18.42 -21.61 -3.93
CA VAL A 157 19.02 -21.77 -5.26
C VAL A 157 20.18 -20.80 -5.49
N ASN A 158 20.06 -19.54 -5.09
CA ASN A 158 21.14 -18.57 -5.33
C ASN A 158 22.29 -18.71 -4.33
N ASN A 159 22.02 -19.01 -3.06
CA ASN A 159 23.06 -19.00 -2.02
C ASN A 159 23.67 -20.39 -1.82
N TYR A 160 22.84 -21.43 -1.68
CA TYR A 160 23.31 -22.78 -1.39
C TYR A 160 23.82 -23.49 -2.66
N LEU A 161 23.12 -23.36 -3.79
CA LEU A 161 23.52 -24.01 -5.05
C LEU A 161 24.45 -23.17 -5.93
N LYS A 162 24.32 -21.83 -5.94
CA LYS A 162 25.08 -20.94 -6.85
C LYS A 162 26.14 -20.07 -6.16
N GLY A 163 26.26 -20.13 -4.82
CA GLY A 163 27.27 -19.38 -4.06
C GLY A 163 27.18 -17.85 -4.20
N LYS A 164 26.00 -17.32 -4.56
CA LYS A 164 25.78 -15.86 -4.72
C LYS A 164 25.53 -15.20 -3.37
N GLU A 165 25.85 -13.90 -3.29
CA GLU A 165 25.65 -13.10 -2.08
C GLU A 165 24.20 -13.19 -1.57
N PRO A 166 24.00 -13.27 -0.25
CA PRO A 166 22.69 -13.47 0.33
C PRO A 166 21.73 -12.33 0.01
N MET A 167 20.43 -12.68 -0.05
CA MET A 167 19.36 -11.71 -0.19
C MET A 167 19.52 -10.58 0.84
N PRO A 168 19.14 -9.33 0.50
CA PRO A 168 19.38 -8.23 1.40
C PRO A 168 18.75 -8.47 2.77
N PHE A 169 19.59 -8.55 3.80
CA PHE A 169 19.19 -8.86 5.18
C PHE A 169 18.12 -7.89 5.70
N ASP A 170 18.11 -6.65 5.20
CA ASP A 170 17.11 -5.63 5.52
C ASP A 170 15.66 -6.04 5.18
N LEU A 171 15.44 -6.64 4.00
CA LEU A 171 14.12 -7.14 3.58
C LEU A 171 13.67 -8.33 4.43
N LEU A 172 14.60 -9.22 4.78
CA LEU A 172 14.32 -10.36 5.65
C LEU A 172 13.96 -9.92 7.07
N VAL A 173 14.67 -8.92 7.61
CA VAL A 173 14.36 -8.31 8.91
C VAL A 173 12.97 -7.68 8.89
N TRP A 174 12.65 -6.89 7.87
CA TRP A 174 11.31 -6.30 7.73
C TRP A 174 10.22 -7.37 7.65
N ASN A 175 10.45 -8.44 6.89
CA ASN A 175 9.47 -9.49 6.71
C ASN A 175 9.25 -10.30 8.00
N ALA A 176 10.31 -10.53 8.79
CA ALA A 176 10.23 -11.22 10.07
C ALA A 176 9.53 -10.37 11.16
N ASP A 177 9.59 -9.04 11.05
CA ASP A 177 8.97 -8.10 11.97
C ASP A 177 7.47 -7.90 11.68
N SER A 178 6.71 -8.98 11.94
CA SER A 178 5.28 -9.04 11.69
C SER A 178 4.47 -8.07 12.56
N THR A 179 3.24 -7.78 12.12
CA THR A 179 2.25 -6.99 12.86
C THR A 179 1.02 -7.83 13.13
N ARG A 180 0.38 -7.64 14.29
CA ARG A 180 -0.96 -8.21 14.54
C ARG A 180 -2.00 -7.47 13.70
N MET A 181 -3.20 -8.04 13.59
CA MET A 181 -4.34 -7.41 12.90
C MET A 181 -5.61 -7.58 13.74
N PRO A 182 -6.43 -6.53 13.94
CA PRO A 182 -7.69 -6.67 14.66
C PRO A 182 -8.66 -7.61 13.92
N ALA A 183 -9.47 -8.36 14.67
CA ALA A 183 -10.45 -9.28 14.09
C ALA A 183 -11.47 -8.59 13.20
N ALA A 184 -12.01 -7.46 13.66
CA ALA A 184 -12.96 -6.69 12.88
C ALA A 184 -12.37 -6.27 11.51
N ASN A 185 -11.12 -5.80 11.51
CA ASN A 185 -10.42 -5.38 10.29
C ASN A 185 -10.13 -6.55 9.35
N HIS A 186 -9.57 -7.64 9.89
CA HIS A 186 -9.21 -8.82 9.11
C HIS A 186 -10.43 -9.48 8.46
N ARG A 187 -11.50 -9.64 9.25
CA ARG A 187 -12.78 -10.18 8.80
C ARG A 187 -13.37 -9.35 7.66
N PHE A 188 -13.39 -8.03 7.83
CA PHE A 188 -13.89 -7.12 6.81
C PHE A 188 -13.10 -7.29 5.51
N TYR A 189 -11.78 -7.31 5.58
CA TYR A 189 -10.90 -7.43 4.41
C TYR A 189 -11.13 -8.73 3.65
N LEU A 190 -11.11 -9.88 4.34
CA LEU A 190 -11.32 -11.17 3.69
C LEU A 190 -12.71 -11.30 3.08
N ARG A 191 -13.75 -10.83 3.80
CA ARG A 191 -15.13 -10.91 3.32
C ARG A 191 -15.37 -10.00 2.12
N HIS A 192 -15.11 -8.71 2.28
CA HIS A 192 -15.52 -7.71 1.29
C HIS A 192 -14.54 -7.57 0.13
N CYS A 193 -13.24 -7.83 0.34
CA CYS A 193 -12.26 -7.79 -0.75
C CYS A 193 -12.10 -9.17 -1.40
N TYR A 194 -11.53 -10.15 -0.71
CA TYR A 194 -11.18 -11.44 -1.32
C TYR A 194 -12.40 -12.29 -1.72
N LEU A 195 -13.40 -12.41 -0.85
CA LEU A 195 -14.53 -13.30 -1.10
C LEU A 195 -15.60 -12.64 -1.97
N GLN A 196 -16.06 -11.45 -1.60
CA GLN A 196 -17.20 -10.80 -2.26
C GLN A 196 -16.78 -9.82 -3.36
N ASN A 197 -15.55 -9.31 -3.31
CA ASN A 197 -15.02 -8.27 -4.20
C ASN A 197 -15.97 -7.06 -4.32
N ASP A 198 -16.52 -6.64 -3.17
CA ASP A 198 -17.54 -5.61 -3.07
C ASP A 198 -17.03 -4.23 -3.46
N LEU A 199 -15.75 -3.93 -3.20
CA LEU A 199 -15.14 -2.66 -3.62
C LEU A 199 -15.18 -2.51 -5.14
N ALA A 200 -14.68 -3.50 -5.88
CA ALA A 200 -14.68 -3.46 -7.34
C ALA A 200 -16.07 -3.57 -7.97
N LYS A 201 -17.00 -4.24 -7.30
CA LYS A 201 -18.41 -4.31 -7.72
C LYS A 201 -19.22 -3.07 -7.32
N GLY A 202 -18.60 -2.10 -6.66
CA GLY A 202 -19.25 -0.90 -6.14
C GLY A 202 -20.40 -1.22 -5.18
N ARG A 203 -20.29 -2.27 -4.37
CA ARG A 203 -21.30 -2.67 -3.35
C ARG A 203 -20.82 -2.44 -1.92
N LEU A 204 -19.57 -2.00 -1.75
CA LEU A 204 -19.00 -1.77 -0.44
C LEU A 204 -19.70 -0.59 0.24
N GLU A 205 -20.19 -0.81 1.45
CA GLU A 205 -20.74 0.23 2.32
C GLU A 205 -19.88 0.39 3.57
N ILE A 206 -19.58 1.63 3.94
CA ILE A 206 -18.78 1.94 5.13
C ILE A 206 -19.13 3.33 5.65
N GLY A 207 -19.33 3.46 6.97
CA GLY A 207 -19.71 4.72 7.60
C GLY A 207 -20.99 5.36 7.05
N GLY A 208 -21.93 4.58 6.52
CA GLY A 208 -23.19 5.06 5.92
C GLY A 208 -23.11 5.44 4.44
N HIS A 209 -21.93 5.32 3.81
CA HIS A 209 -21.73 5.64 2.40
C HIS A 209 -21.46 4.38 1.58
N ARG A 210 -22.10 4.30 0.42
CA ARG A 210 -21.73 3.35 -0.63
C ARG A 210 -20.50 3.89 -1.36
N ILE A 211 -19.45 3.10 -1.43
CA ILE A 211 -18.17 3.49 -2.02
C ILE A 211 -18.23 3.31 -3.53
N ASP A 212 -18.21 4.43 -4.23
CA ASP A 212 -18.19 4.50 -5.69
C ASP A 212 -16.85 5.11 -6.16
N LEU A 213 -16.00 4.27 -6.74
CA LEU A 213 -14.71 4.71 -7.27
C LEU A 213 -14.84 5.53 -8.56
N THR A 214 -15.98 5.44 -9.25
CA THR A 214 -16.24 6.25 -10.44
C THR A 214 -16.48 7.73 -10.10
N ALA A 215 -16.81 8.03 -8.84
CA ALA A 215 -16.91 9.40 -8.32
C ALA A 215 -15.54 10.01 -7.94
N VAL A 216 -14.48 9.20 -7.87
CA VAL A 216 -13.13 9.68 -7.54
C VAL A 216 -12.50 10.31 -8.78
N THR A 217 -12.47 11.64 -8.82
CA THR A 217 -11.93 12.43 -9.94
C THR A 217 -10.47 12.85 -9.76
N ALA A 218 -9.90 12.67 -8.56
CA ALA A 218 -8.49 12.96 -8.30
C ALA A 218 -7.58 12.12 -9.22
N PRO A 219 -6.52 12.71 -9.82
CA PRO A 219 -5.56 11.95 -10.61
C PRO A 219 -4.88 10.84 -9.78
N ILE A 220 -4.79 9.64 -10.37
CA ILE A 220 -4.21 8.45 -9.75
C ILE A 220 -2.93 8.05 -10.46
N TYR A 221 -1.87 7.78 -9.70
CA TYR A 221 -0.70 7.05 -10.17
C TYR A 221 -0.76 5.62 -9.63
N GLU A 222 -1.01 4.65 -10.49
CA GLU A 222 -1.12 3.24 -10.12
C GLU A 222 0.14 2.49 -10.55
N LEU A 223 0.87 1.93 -9.59
CA LEU A 223 2.05 1.11 -9.84
C LEU A 223 1.74 -0.36 -9.57
N ALA A 224 1.86 -1.19 -10.60
CA ALA A 224 1.93 -2.64 -10.47
C ALA A 224 3.38 -3.12 -10.56
N THR A 225 3.67 -4.32 -10.04
CA THR A 225 4.96 -5.00 -10.30
C THR A 225 4.74 -6.26 -11.13
N ARG A 226 5.61 -6.52 -12.11
CA ARG A 226 5.39 -7.52 -13.17
C ARG A 226 5.40 -8.94 -12.65
N GLU A 227 6.30 -9.24 -11.72
CA GLU A 227 6.43 -10.56 -11.11
C GLU A 227 5.74 -10.64 -9.73
N ASP A 228 4.79 -9.74 -9.45
CA ASP A 228 4.01 -9.77 -8.20
C ASP A 228 3.04 -10.96 -8.17
N HIS A 229 3.20 -11.84 -7.18
CA HIS A 229 2.26 -12.93 -6.89
C HIS A 229 1.29 -12.58 -5.75
N ILE A 230 1.53 -11.48 -5.03
CA ILE A 230 0.73 -11.02 -3.88
C ILE A 230 -0.38 -10.09 -4.35
N ALA A 231 -0.01 -9.12 -5.19
CA ALA A 231 -0.90 -8.19 -5.87
C ALA A 231 -0.66 -8.29 -7.38
N PRO A 232 -1.17 -9.34 -8.06
CA PRO A 232 -0.86 -9.61 -9.46
C PRO A 232 -1.14 -8.40 -10.35
N ALA A 233 -0.23 -8.12 -11.28
CA ALA A 233 -0.34 -6.95 -12.16
C ALA A 233 -1.68 -6.86 -12.91
N ARG A 234 -2.27 -8.00 -13.27
CA ARG A 234 -3.61 -8.08 -13.90
C ARG A 234 -4.73 -7.60 -12.98
N SER A 235 -4.68 -7.96 -11.70
CA SER A 235 -5.65 -7.52 -10.69
C SER A 235 -5.50 -6.01 -10.45
N VAL A 236 -4.28 -5.53 -10.25
CA VAL A 236 -3.99 -4.10 -10.09
C VAL A 236 -4.46 -3.31 -11.31
N PHE A 237 -4.13 -3.77 -12.53
CA PHE A 237 -4.58 -3.16 -13.78
C PHE A 237 -6.10 -3.16 -13.92
N THR A 238 -6.78 -4.22 -13.47
CA THR A 238 -8.24 -4.29 -13.53
C THR A 238 -8.88 -3.29 -12.58
N GLY A 239 -8.37 -3.19 -11.36
CA GLY A 239 -8.79 -2.21 -10.35
C GLY A 239 -8.55 -0.76 -10.79
N ALA A 240 -7.43 -0.49 -11.46
CA ALA A 240 -7.08 0.84 -11.97
C ALA A 240 -8.12 1.42 -12.93
N LYS A 241 -8.93 0.59 -13.59
CA LYS A 241 -9.99 1.03 -14.52
C LYS A 241 -11.24 1.57 -13.83
N LEU A 242 -11.34 1.41 -12.51
CA LEU A 242 -12.56 1.72 -11.75
C LEU A 242 -12.65 3.18 -11.32
N PHE A 243 -11.53 3.91 -11.36
CA PHE A 243 -11.51 5.33 -11.00
C PHE A 243 -12.11 6.20 -12.10
N GLY A 244 -12.84 7.25 -11.70
CA GLY A 244 -13.42 8.22 -12.62
C GLY A 244 -12.42 9.23 -13.18
N GLY A 245 -11.36 9.52 -12.43
CA GLY A 245 -10.29 10.46 -12.80
C GLY A 245 -9.23 9.87 -13.72
N ASP A 246 -8.25 10.71 -14.08
CA ASP A 246 -7.12 10.28 -14.91
C ASP A 246 -6.21 9.31 -14.15
N VAL A 247 -5.96 8.14 -14.74
CA VAL A 247 -5.10 7.11 -14.16
C VAL A 247 -3.83 6.93 -14.99
N ARG A 248 -2.68 7.26 -14.40
CA ARG A 248 -1.36 6.90 -14.92
C ARG A 248 -0.99 5.51 -14.39
N PHE A 249 -1.08 4.50 -15.25
CA PHE A 249 -0.66 3.14 -14.91
C PHE A 249 0.81 2.91 -15.29
N VAL A 250 1.59 2.39 -14.35
CA VAL A 250 3.00 2.05 -14.51
C VAL A 250 3.24 0.62 -14.06
N LEU A 251 3.94 -0.16 -14.87
CA LEU A 251 4.34 -1.51 -14.53
C LEU A 251 5.84 -1.52 -14.23
N ALA A 252 6.26 -1.73 -12.98
CA ALA A 252 7.66 -1.96 -12.65
C ALA A 252 8.05 -3.42 -12.87
N GLY A 253 9.29 -3.67 -13.28
CA GLY A 253 9.87 -5.01 -13.24
C GLY A 253 10.16 -5.47 -11.80
N SER A 254 10.45 -6.75 -11.66
CA SER A 254 10.61 -7.49 -10.40
C SER A 254 9.30 -7.71 -9.62
N GLY A 255 9.45 -8.33 -8.44
CA GLY A 255 8.34 -8.72 -7.56
C GLY A 255 7.91 -7.63 -6.58
N HIS A 256 6.99 -7.99 -5.68
CA HIS A 256 6.18 -7.08 -4.86
C HIS A 256 6.95 -5.94 -4.15
N ILE A 257 8.12 -6.25 -3.61
CA ILE A 257 8.95 -5.26 -2.89
C ILE A 257 10.08 -4.75 -3.77
N ALA A 258 10.74 -5.63 -4.51
CA ALA A 258 11.90 -5.26 -5.33
C ALA A 258 11.55 -4.33 -6.49
N GLY A 259 10.33 -4.43 -7.04
CA GLY A 259 9.84 -3.52 -8.07
C GLY A 259 9.43 -2.15 -7.51
N VAL A 260 8.85 -2.11 -6.31
CA VAL A 260 8.47 -0.85 -5.65
C VAL A 260 9.71 -0.13 -5.11
N ILE A 261 10.56 -0.84 -4.37
CA ILE A 261 11.79 -0.33 -3.76
C ILE A 261 12.95 -0.47 -4.74
N ASN A 262 12.95 0.39 -5.77
CA ASN A 262 13.99 0.43 -6.79
C ASN A 262 14.63 1.84 -6.86
N PRO A 263 15.64 2.14 -6.03
CA PRO A 263 16.25 3.46 -5.98
C PRO A 263 16.98 3.85 -7.29
N PRO A 264 16.86 5.09 -7.79
CA PRO A 264 17.45 5.49 -9.07
C PRO A 264 18.98 5.53 -9.07
N GLY A 265 19.63 5.62 -7.91
CA GLY A 265 21.10 5.68 -7.80
C GLY A 265 21.81 4.36 -8.12
N LYS A 266 21.08 3.24 -8.21
CA LYS A 266 21.60 1.93 -8.63
C LYS A 266 20.62 1.32 -9.63
N PRO A 267 20.69 1.70 -10.92
CA PRO A 267 19.71 1.28 -11.91
C PRO A 267 19.66 -0.24 -11.98
N LYS A 268 18.55 -0.78 -11.46
CA LYS A 268 18.13 -2.18 -11.60
C LYS A 268 16.77 -2.19 -12.27
N TYR A 269 16.49 -3.27 -12.97
CA TYR A 269 15.20 -3.49 -13.63
C TYR A 269 14.86 -2.37 -14.63
N GLN A 270 13.58 -2.33 -14.98
CA GLN A 270 12.97 -1.46 -15.95
C GLN A 270 11.53 -1.23 -15.52
N TYR A 271 10.86 -0.28 -16.16
CA TYR A 271 9.43 -0.07 -15.99
C TYR A 271 8.79 0.22 -17.35
N TRP A 272 7.49 -0.05 -17.45
CA TRP A 272 6.69 0.18 -18.63
C TRP A 272 5.62 1.22 -18.35
N THR A 273 5.45 2.13 -19.30
CA THR A 273 4.41 3.17 -19.27
C THR A 273 3.64 3.14 -20.57
N GLY A 274 2.35 3.43 -20.53
CA GLY A 274 1.50 3.41 -21.71
C GLY A 274 0.33 4.39 -21.60
N ALA A 275 -0.70 4.16 -22.42
CA ALA A 275 -1.96 4.87 -22.30
C ALA A 275 -2.66 4.57 -20.95
N ALA A 276 -3.71 5.31 -20.63
CA ALA A 276 -4.58 5.00 -19.48
C ALA A 276 -5.05 3.53 -19.53
N PRO A 277 -5.23 2.87 -18.36
CA PRO A 277 -5.59 1.45 -18.30
C PRO A 277 -6.97 1.23 -18.94
N LYS A 278 -7.00 0.59 -20.10
CA LYS A 278 -8.21 0.22 -20.85
C LYS A 278 -7.98 -1.13 -21.52
N GLY A 279 -9.07 -1.86 -21.78
CA GLY A 279 -9.00 -3.17 -22.45
C GLY A 279 -8.37 -4.26 -21.59
N ALA A 280 -7.72 -5.22 -22.25
CA ALA A 280 -7.01 -6.31 -21.60
C ALA A 280 -5.58 -5.90 -21.23
N PHE A 281 -5.08 -6.44 -20.12
CA PHE A 281 -3.72 -6.15 -19.62
C PHE A 281 -2.63 -6.52 -20.64
N ASP A 282 -2.76 -7.65 -21.33
CA ASP A 282 -1.76 -8.12 -22.29
C ASP A 282 -1.62 -7.19 -23.48
N ASP A 283 -2.74 -6.67 -23.98
CA ASP A 283 -2.76 -5.70 -25.08
C ASP A 283 -2.10 -4.38 -24.65
N TRP A 284 -2.44 -3.91 -23.44
CA TRP A 284 -1.81 -2.71 -22.87
C TRP A 284 -0.30 -2.90 -22.71
N PHE A 285 0.14 -4.06 -22.20
CA PHE A 285 1.54 -4.37 -22.00
C PHE A 285 2.30 -4.44 -23.34
N ALA A 286 1.73 -5.10 -24.35
CA ALA A 286 2.32 -5.17 -25.69
C ALA A 286 2.47 -3.78 -26.35
N ALA A 287 1.58 -2.84 -26.05
CA ALA A 287 1.63 -1.47 -26.55
C ALA A 287 2.46 -0.51 -25.67
N SER A 288 2.94 -0.97 -24.51
CA SER A 288 3.65 -0.13 -23.54
C SER A 288 5.09 0.17 -23.98
N ARG A 289 5.63 1.29 -23.50
CA ARG A 289 7.02 1.68 -23.71
C ARG A 289 7.85 1.29 -22.51
N GLU A 290 8.87 0.46 -22.74
CA GLU A 290 9.89 0.12 -21.75
C GLU A 290 10.85 1.29 -21.51
N THR A 291 11.19 1.53 -20.25
CA THR A 291 12.21 2.48 -19.82
C THR A 291 13.12 1.80 -18.80
N ALA A 292 14.43 1.84 -19.05
CA ALA A 292 15.42 1.24 -18.15
C ALA A 292 15.50 2.00 -16.82
N GLY A 293 15.73 1.27 -15.71
CA GLY A 293 15.95 1.84 -14.40
C GLY A 293 14.68 2.00 -13.55
N SER A 294 14.74 2.97 -12.64
CA SER A 294 13.71 3.21 -11.62
C SER A 294 12.52 4.00 -12.17
N TRP A 295 11.31 3.63 -11.73
CA TRP A 295 10.09 4.40 -11.94
C TRP A 295 9.97 5.63 -11.01
N TRP A 296 10.81 5.75 -9.97
CA TRP A 296 10.69 6.86 -9.01
C TRP A 296 10.79 8.25 -9.66
N PRO A 297 11.71 8.51 -10.62
CA PRO A 297 11.72 9.78 -11.34
C PRO A 297 10.45 10.06 -12.14
N ASP A 298 9.85 9.02 -12.74
CA ASP A 298 8.57 9.13 -13.46
C ASP A 298 7.43 9.57 -12.53
N TRP A 299 7.38 8.97 -11.34
CA TRP A 299 6.43 9.35 -10.29
C TRP A 299 6.69 10.76 -9.77
N LEU A 300 7.94 11.15 -9.53
CA LEU A 300 8.28 12.50 -9.06
C LEU A 300 7.84 13.56 -10.07
N ASP A 301 8.09 13.32 -11.36
CA ASP A 301 7.65 14.21 -12.44
C ASP A 301 6.12 14.30 -12.48
N TRP A 302 5.42 13.18 -12.26
CA TRP A 302 3.97 13.15 -12.19
C TRP A 302 3.40 13.91 -10.99
N VAL A 303 3.89 13.64 -9.77
CA VAL A 303 3.34 14.25 -8.55
C VAL A 303 3.64 15.75 -8.49
N THR A 304 4.81 16.18 -8.97
CA THR A 304 5.18 17.60 -9.02
C THR A 304 4.30 18.39 -10.00
N ARG A 305 3.77 17.76 -11.05
CA ARG A 305 2.82 18.42 -11.96
C ARG A 305 1.46 18.69 -11.31
N GLN A 306 1.08 17.92 -10.29
CA GLN A 306 -0.17 18.13 -9.56
C GLN A 306 -0.07 19.31 -8.60
N ALA A 307 1.12 19.54 -8.02
CA ALA A 307 1.38 20.64 -7.10
C ALA A 307 2.73 21.32 -7.43
N PRO A 308 2.79 22.17 -8.48
CA PRO A 308 4.06 22.74 -8.96
C PRO A 308 4.61 23.87 -8.07
N ALA A 309 3.77 24.45 -7.20
CA ALA A 309 4.16 25.53 -6.31
C ALA A 309 5.17 25.04 -5.27
N LYS A 310 6.22 25.83 -5.04
CA LYS A 310 7.24 25.56 -4.02
C LYS A 310 7.06 26.46 -2.83
N VAL A 311 7.36 25.92 -1.65
CA VAL A 311 7.37 26.65 -0.39
C VAL A 311 8.74 26.55 0.26
N VAL A 312 9.00 27.40 1.25
CA VAL A 312 10.19 27.25 2.10
C VAL A 312 10.12 25.89 2.80
N ALA A 313 11.27 25.21 2.89
CA ALA A 313 11.36 23.91 3.51
C ALA A 313 10.84 23.95 4.96
N ARG A 314 9.86 23.09 5.25
CA ARG A 314 9.24 22.99 6.57
C ARG A 314 10.18 22.28 7.55
N GLN A 315 10.19 22.73 8.79
CA GLN A 315 10.86 22.05 9.89
C GLN A 315 9.83 21.22 10.67
N PRO A 316 10.03 19.90 10.84
CA PRO A 316 9.16 19.11 11.71
C PRO A 316 9.05 19.76 13.09
N GLY A 317 7.82 19.96 13.57
CA GLY A 317 7.58 20.62 14.86
C GLY A 317 7.62 22.14 14.88
N GLY A 318 7.93 22.80 13.76
CA GLY A 318 8.00 24.26 13.67
C GLY A 318 6.63 24.97 13.58
N GLY A 319 5.53 24.21 13.60
CA GLY A 319 4.15 24.72 13.49
C GLY A 319 3.40 24.67 14.82
N VAL A 320 2.08 24.47 14.74
CA VAL A 320 1.18 24.42 15.92
C VAL A 320 1.33 23.10 16.71
N LEU A 321 1.81 22.04 16.06
CA LEU A 321 2.02 20.74 16.68
C LEU A 321 3.47 20.58 17.16
N ALA A 322 3.63 20.43 18.47
CA ALA A 322 4.92 20.12 19.08
C ALA A 322 5.32 18.66 18.76
N PRO A 323 6.61 18.40 18.42
CA PRO A 323 7.11 17.04 18.29
C PRO A 323 6.95 16.24 19.58
N LEU A 324 6.53 14.98 19.47
CA LEU A 324 6.41 14.07 20.60
C LEU A 324 7.74 13.35 20.89
N ALA A 325 8.42 12.90 19.84
CA ALA A 325 9.71 12.21 19.87
C ALA A 325 10.34 12.21 18.48
N ASP A 326 11.62 11.84 18.41
CA ASP A 326 12.30 11.60 17.14
C ASP A 326 11.71 10.37 16.41
N ALA A 327 11.73 10.41 15.08
CA ALA A 327 11.45 9.24 14.25
C ALA A 327 12.43 8.09 14.60
N PRO A 328 11.99 6.82 14.55
CA PRO A 328 10.79 6.32 13.90
C PRO A 328 9.57 6.16 14.84
N GLY A 329 9.62 6.73 16.05
CA GLY A 329 8.56 6.65 17.06
C GLY A 329 8.46 5.29 17.77
N ASP A 330 7.45 5.15 18.64
CA ASP A 330 7.33 3.99 19.53
C ASP A 330 6.47 2.85 18.94
N TYR A 331 5.43 3.17 18.17
CA TYR A 331 4.51 2.15 17.61
C TYR A 331 5.25 1.13 16.74
N VAL A 332 6.19 1.59 15.91
CA VAL A 332 6.99 0.72 15.05
C VAL A 332 7.94 -0.18 15.82
N ARG A 333 8.28 0.15 17.07
CA ARG A 333 9.18 -0.65 17.92
C ARG A 333 8.46 -1.79 18.63
N VAL A 334 7.13 -1.76 18.68
CA VAL A 334 6.31 -2.81 19.30
C VAL A 334 6.41 -4.11 18.50
N ARG A 335 6.72 -5.22 19.19
CA ARG A 335 6.77 -6.57 18.61
C ARG A 335 5.42 -7.27 18.71
N ALA A 336 5.08 -8.06 17.68
CA ALA A 336 3.86 -8.87 17.60
C ALA A 336 3.94 -10.13 18.47
#